data_AF-A0A7C1IZB5-F1
#
_entry.id   AF-A0A7C1IZB5-F1
#
_cell.length_a   1.000
_cell.length_b   1.000
_cell.length_c   1.000
_cell.angle_alpha   90.00
_cell.angle_beta   90.00
_cell.angle_gamma   90.00
#
_symmetry.space_group_name_H-M   'P 1'
#
loop_
_entity.id
_entity.type
_entity.pdbx_description
1 polymer ?
#
loop_
_entity_poly.entity_id
_entity_poly.type
_entity_poly.pdbx_seq_one_letter_code
_entity_poly.pdbx_strand_id
1 'polypeptide(L)'
;MSRPEWVSLAEQLQDADPKVRRQACKRLTATSDPAVIPFLRRAYLQEEDERVRDAAYEGLATFKAMQMGESTRRMPLSDEMLTRIVGGLAVVLVILLLANVAIRFKGESAPPEPTQAPNVLIPWEELTAQLEQKLTEAQEDSANLRAEIVQQNNTGQVVCQATYHRTQPVMLSEINKQTYRDLGVIADNLDLVLLQLQHPQLIWDRICQTRQASMTDGLDALKRLDVIDTQLAEVDDLLQKAIASPAPTIGPTLTPTPTLTETPAPTETPLPGTPTVTQPAVTAPTVAATPTITTTPEPALPLPELDYTEIVRGLSERFVVIGDLQNQYKTGMIDRWQQAQQGETLSTSFCILSAWPGPFELTPEQLEKLNAPGVGDPVLTDAISLINEGLA
;
A
#
# COMPACT_ATOMS: atom_id res chain seq x y z
N MET A 1 25.81 39.97 7.89
CA MET A 1 25.70 38.67 7.17
C MET A 1 24.62 38.84 6.12
N SER A 2 24.96 38.61 4.85
CA SER A 2 24.05 38.74 3.71
C SER A 2 22.98 37.65 3.78
N ARG A 3 21.71 37.96 3.51
CA ARG A 3 20.65 36.94 3.43
C ARG A 3 21.02 35.91 2.35
N PRO A 4 20.85 34.59 2.60
CA PRO A 4 21.14 33.58 1.60
C PRO A 4 20.21 33.73 0.39
N GLU A 5 20.75 33.57 -0.82
CA GLU A 5 20.04 33.87 -2.07
C GLU A 5 18.74 33.05 -2.25
N TRP A 6 18.67 31.85 -1.66
CA TRP A 6 17.47 31.02 -1.72
C TRP A 6 16.26 31.64 -1.04
N VAL A 7 16.43 32.55 -0.08
CA VAL A 7 15.32 33.21 0.63
C VAL A 7 14.53 34.12 -0.32
N SER A 8 15.22 34.91 -1.15
CA SER A 8 14.57 35.75 -2.16
C SER A 8 13.92 34.93 -3.27
N LEU A 9 14.46 33.75 -3.57
CA LEU A 9 13.89 32.82 -4.54
C LEU A 9 12.67 32.07 -3.98
N ALA A 10 12.64 31.78 -2.68
CA ALA A 10 11.49 31.19 -2.01
C ALA A 10 10.30 32.16 -1.95
N GLU A 11 10.55 33.47 -1.81
CA GLU A 11 9.51 34.51 -1.93
C GLU A 11 8.90 34.54 -3.34
N GLN A 12 9.70 34.32 -4.39
CA GLN A 12 9.24 34.26 -5.78
C GLN A 12 8.36 33.04 -6.10
N LEU A 13 8.30 32.03 -5.22
CA LEU A 13 7.35 30.93 -5.33
C LEU A 13 5.91 31.32 -4.95
N GLN A 14 5.69 32.52 -4.42
CA GLN A 14 4.35 33.04 -4.12
C GLN A 14 3.93 34.12 -5.12
N ASP A 15 4.70 34.34 -6.18
CA ASP A 15 4.40 35.35 -7.20
C ASP A 15 3.15 34.96 -8.01
N ALA A 16 2.33 35.94 -8.39
CA ALA A 16 1.12 35.68 -9.16
C ALA A 16 1.41 35.10 -10.56
N ASP A 17 2.58 35.39 -11.16
CA ASP A 17 2.96 34.87 -12.48
C ASP A 17 3.57 33.45 -12.38
N PRO A 18 2.92 32.43 -12.97
CA PRO A 18 3.43 31.06 -12.96
C PRO A 18 4.81 30.91 -13.65
N LYS A 19 5.17 31.81 -14.57
CA LYS A 19 6.52 31.81 -15.17
C LYS A 19 7.60 32.17 -14.14
N VAL A 20 7.30 33.12 -13.27
CA VAL A 20 8.21 33.55 -12.19
C VAL A 20 8.37 32.42 -11.18
N ARG A 21 7.27 31.79 -10.77
CA ARG A 21 7.29 30.63 -9.86
C ARG A 21 8.08 29.45 -10.43
N ARG A 22 7.86 29.12 -11.71
CA ARG A 22 8.65 28.08 -12.42
C ARG A 22 10.14 28.41 -12.44
N GLN A 23 10.50 29.65 -12.71
CA GLN A 23 11.89 30.08 -12.78
C GLN A 23 12.54 30.08 -11.38
N ALA A 24 11.77 30.40 -10.35
CA ALA A 24 12.17 30.26 -8.95
C ALA A 24 12.46 28.80 -8.59
N CYS A 25 11.60 27.83 -8.96
CA CYS A 25 11.88 26.40 -8.76
C CYS A 25 13.22 25.99 -9.38
N LYS A 26 13.46 26.36 -10.65
CA LYS A 26 14.72 26.02 -11.34
C LYS A 26 15.95 26.66 -10.70
N ARG A 27 15.83 27.91 -10.24
CA ARG A 27 16.93 28.62 -9.57
C ARG A 27 17.21 28.04 -8.18
N LEU A 28 16.17 27.69 -7.44
CA LEU A 28 16.28 26.99 -6.16
C LEU A 28 16.98 25.63 -6.33
N THR A 29 16.66 24.87 -7.37
CA THR A 29 17.40 23.64 -7.68
C THR A 29 18.87 23.92 -7.99
N ALA A 30 19.16 24.98 -8.73
CA ALA A 30 20.53 25.33 -9.12
C ALA A 30 21.42 25.74 -7.92
N THR A 31 20.84 26.22 -6.81
CA THR A 31 21.64 26.54 -5.61
C THR A 31 22.30 25.30 -5.02
N SER A 32 21.79 24.09 -5.32
CA SER A 32 22.22 22.81 -4.75
C SER A 32 22.26 22.80 -3.21
N ASP A 33 21.56 23.75 -2.58
CA ASP A 33 21.41 23.85 -1.14
C ASP A 33 20.20 23.02 -0.72
N PRO A 34 20.37 21.93 0.05
CA PRO A 34 19.23 21.08 0.38
C PRO A 34 18.20 21.75 1.31
N ALA A 35 18.52 22.92 1.90
CA ALA A 35 17.54 23.76 2.60
C ALA A 35 16.37 24.21 1.71
N VAL A 36 16.49 24.11 0.37
CA VAL A 36 15.43 24.48 -0.57
C VAL A 36 14.38 23.38 -0.81
N ILE A 37 14.64 22.14 -0.36
CA ILE A 37 13.80 20.96 -0.61
C ILE A 37 12.36 21.14 -0.09
N PRO A 38 12.11 21.69 1.13
CA PRO A 38 10.75 21.89 1.62
C PRO A 38 9.93 22.84 0.73
N PHE A 39 10.57 23.85 0.14
CA PHE A 39 9.92 24.82 -0.75
C PHE A 39 9.56 24.21 -2.11
N LEU A 40 10.44 23.39 -2.68
CA LEU A 40 10.16 22.62 -3.90
C LEU A 40 9.06 21.58 -3.65
N ARG A 41 9.05 20.91 -2.50
CA ARG A 41 7.97 19.98 -2.11
C ARG A 41 6.62 20.69 -2.02
N ARG A 42 6.58 21.87 -1.39
CA ARG A 42 5.35 22.68 -1.32
C ARG A 42 4.86 23.05 -2.72
N ALA A 43 5.75 23.54 -3.58
CA ALA A 43 5.42 23.86 -4.96
C ALA A 43 4.92 22.63 -5.75
N TYR A 44 5.45 21.44 -5.49
CA TYR A 44 4.97 20.21 -6.14
C TYR A 44 3.55 19.79 -5.69
N LEU A 45 3.24 19.98 -4.39
CA LEU A 45 1.99 19.49 -3.79
C LEU A 45 0.83 20.49 -3.87
N GLN A 46 1.12 21.79 -3.85
CA GLN A 46 0.12 22.84 -3.69
C GLN A 46 -0.07 23.71 -4.94
N GLU A 47 0.74 23.53 -5.99
CA GLU A 47 0.59 24.33 -7.21
C GLU A 47 -0.48 23.82 -8.16
N GLU A 48 -1.22 24.76 -8.72
CA GLU A 48 -2.24 24.51 -9.72
C GLU A 48 -1.65 24.40 -11.13
N ASP A 49 -0.55 25.12 -11.43
CA ASP A 49 0.08 25.11 -12.75
C ASP A 49 0.98 23.87 -12.92
N GLU A 50 0.63 23.02 -13.88
CA GLU A 50 1.33 21.79 -14.23
C GLU A 50 2.82 22.02 -14.54
N ARG A 51 3.17 23.13 -15.21
CA ARG A 51 4.56 23.42 -15.59
C ARG A 51 5.42 23.87 -14.41
N VAL A 52 4.80 24.40 -13.37
CA VAL A 52 5.46 24.74 -12.10
C VAL A 52 5.66 23.46 -11.28
N ARG A 53 4.65 22.59 -11.22
CA ARG A 53 4.75 21.27 -10.59
C ARG A 53 5.85 20.41 -11.22
N ASP A 54 5.96 20.39 -12.56
CA ASP A 54 7.01 19.66 -13.25
C ASP A 54 8.41 20.18 -12.90
N ALA A 55 8.58 21.51 -12.83
CA ALA A 55 9.85 22.11 -12.45
C ALA A 55 10.23 21.80 -10.98
N ALA A 56 9.23 21.74 -10.10
CA ALA A 56 9.42 21.33 -8.72
C ALA A 56 9.79 19.84 -8.60
N TYR A 57 9.14 18.98 -9.40
CA TYR A 57 9.43 17.55 -9.48
C TYR A 57 10.87 17.28 -9.98
N GLU A 58 11.27 17.91 -11.09
CA GLU A 58 12.64 17.84 -11.60
C GLU A 58 13.67 18.26 -10.54
N GLY A 59 13.37 19.34 -9.82
CA GLY A 59 14.20 19.81 -8.71
C GLY A 59 14.38 18.78 -7.61
N LEU A 60 13.30 18.18 -7.12
CA LEU A 60 13.35 17.14 -6.10
C LEU A 60 14.08 15.88 -6.58
N ALA A 61 13.89 15.49 -7.85
CA ALA A 61 14.60 14.36 -8.44
C ALA A 61 16.13 14.58 -8.48
N THR A 62 16.58 15.81 -8.82
CA THR A 62 18.02 16.12 -8.81
C THR A 62 18.62 16.06 -7.40
N PHE A 63 17.93 16.57 -6.38
CA PHE A 63 18.39 16.44 -4.99
C PHE A 63 18.44 14.99 -4.53
N LYS A 64 17.47 14.16 -4.94
CA LYS A 64 17.49 12.72 -4.66
C LYS A 64 18.67 12.02 -5.32
N ALA A 65 18.99 12.36 -6.57
CA ALA A 65 20.17 11.83 -7.27
C ALA A 65 21.48 12.25 -6.58
N MET A 66 21.59 13.50 -6.15
CA MET A 66 22.72 13.99 -5.35
C MET A 66 22.86 13.23 -4.02
N GLN A 67 21.74 12.94 -3.34
CA GLN A 67 21.72 12.23 -2.06
C GLN A 67 22.12 10.75 -2.20
N MET A 68 21.75 10.09 -3.30
CA MET A 68 22.10 8.68 -3.54
C MET A 68 23.57 8.48 -3.95
N GLY A 69 24.41 9.52 -3.89
CA GLY A 69 25.80 9.44 -4.35
C GLY A 69 25.91 9.22 -5.86
N GLU A 70 24.80 9.35 -6.58
CA GLU A 70 24.72 9.32 -8.03
C GLU A 70 25.18 10.68 -8.56
N SER A 71 26.42 11.04 -8.19
CA SER A 71 27.22 11.86 -9.08
C SER A 71 27.15 11.15 -10.43
N THR A 72 26.70 11.85 -11.46
CA THR A 72 27.12 11.57 -12.83
C THR A 72 28.63 11.81 -12.91
N ARG A 73 29.42 11.05 -12.15
CA ARG A 73 30.79 10.73 -12.48
C ARG A 73 30.63 9.86 -13.71
N ARG A 74 30.71 10.50 -14.88
CA ARG A 74 31.40 9.84 -15.98
C ARG A 74 32.78 9.49 -15.42
N MET A 75 32.93 8.27 -14.92
CA MET A 75 34.26 7.71 -14.74
C MET A 75 34.89 7.74 -16.14
N PRO A 76 36.02 8.43 -16.34
CA PRO A 76 36.77 8.26 -17.56
C PRO A 76 37.41 6.88 -17.44
N LEU A 77 36.63 5.84 -17.75
CA LEU A 77 37.18 4.52 -18.03
C LEU A 77 38.06 4.72 -19.27
N SER A 78 39.38 4.66 -19.09
CA SER A 78 40.29 4.68 -20.23
C SER A 78 39.94 3.49 -21.15
N ASP A 79 40.05 3.67 -22.47
CA ASP A 79 39.73 2.63 -23.45
C ASP A 79 40.46 1.31 -23.17
N GLU A 80 41.64 1.40 -22.56
CA GLU A 80 42.45 0.26 -22.13
C GLU A 80 41.86 -0.48 -20.92
N MET A 81 41.26 0.24 -19.98
CA MET A 81 40.58 -0.37 -18.82
C MET A 81 39.24 -0.99 -19.25
N LEU A 82 38.53 -0.35 -20.18
CA LEU A 82 37.28 -0.87 -20.73
C LEU A 82 37.51 -2.17 -21.52
N THR A 83 38.55 -2.23 -22.34
CA THR A 83 38.91 -3.45 -23.09
C THR A 83 39.31 -4.60 -22.17
N ARG A 84 40.00 -4.34 -21.06
CA ARG A 84 40.32 -5.37 -20.07
C ARG A 84 39.09 -5.88 -19.32
N ILE A 85 38.16 -4.99 -18.96
CA ILE A 85 36.91 -5.37 -18.29
C ILE A 85 36.02 -6.17 -19.24
N VAL A 86 35.83 -5.70 -20.47
CA VAL A 86 35.03 -6.40 -21.49
C VAL A 86 35.67 -7.74 -21.86
N GLY A 87 37.00 -7.78 -21.99
CA GLY A 87 37.74 -9.03 -22.20
C GLY A 87 37.56 -10.02 -21.05
N GLY A 88 37.65 -9.55 -19.81
CA GLY A 88 37.39 -10.36 -18.62
C GLY A 88 35.96 -10.89 -18.57
N LEU A 89 34.97 -10.04 -18.86
CA LEU A 89 33.55 -10.44 -18.92
C LEU A 89 33.28 -11.44 -20.04
N ALA A 90 33.92 -11.30 -21.21
CA ALA A 90 33.80 -12.25 -22.30
C ALA A 90 34.38 -13.62 -21.93
N VAL A 91 35.51 -13.66 -21.24
CA VAL A 91 36.10 -14.91 -20.72
C VAL A 91 35.17 -15.56 -19.70
N VAL A 92 34.64 -14.79 -18.75
CA VAL A 92 33.68 -15.29 -17.75
C VAL A 92 32.41 -15.82 -18.44
N LEU A 93 31.89 -15.11 -19.44
CA LEU A 93 30.73 -15.55 -20.22
C LEU A 93 31.00 -16.89 -20.92
N VAL A 94 32.17 -17.03 -21.56
CA VAL A 94 32.56 -18.30 -22.21
C VAL A 94 32.68 -19.43 -21.19
N ILE A 95 33.27 -19.17 -20.01
CA ILE A 95 33.35 -20.15 -18.93
C ILE A 95 31.95 -20.56 -18.45
N LEU A 96 31.04 -19.60 -18.27
CA LEU A 96 29.66 -19.87 -17.86
C LEU A 96 28.88 -20.65 -18.93
N LEU A 97 29.08 -20.33 -20.21
CA LEU A 97 28.46 -21.08 -21.32
C LEU A 97 29.00 -22.51 -21.38
N LEU A 98 30.31 -22.71 -21.22
CA LEU A 98 30.92 -24.04 -21.17
C LEU A 98 30.45 -24.83 -19.94
N ALA A 99 30.32 -24.18 -18.78
CA ALA A 99 29.74 -24.79 -17.59
C ALA A 99 28.28 -25.18 -17.81
N ASN A 100 27.49 -24.33 -18.46
CA ASN A 100 26.09 -24.60 -18.78
C ASN A 100 25.96 -25.79 -19.76
N VAL A 101 26.83 -25.88 -20.77
CA VAL A 101 26.91 -27.03 -21.68
C VAL A 101 27.35 -28.30 -20.93
N ALA A 102 28.33 -28.21 -20.04
CA ALA A 102 28.76 -29.34 -19.22
C ALA A 102 27.67 -29.86 -18.28
N ILE A 103 26.86 -28.96 -17.69
CA ILE A 103 25.67 -29.31 -16.88
C ILE A 103 24.61 -30.01 -17.75
N ARG A 104 24.46 -29.63 -19.03
CA ARG A 104 23.52 -30.29 -19.96
C ARG A 104 23.99 -31.68 -20.41
N PHE A 105 25.30 -31.92 -20.51
CA PHE A 105 25.86 -33.20 -20.95
C PHE A 105 26.10 -34.20 -19.81
N LYS A 106 26.28 -33.72 -18.58
CA LYS A 106 26.29 -34.57 -17.39
C LYS A 106 24.83 -34.79 -17.02
N GLY A 107 24.26 -35.91 -17.47
CA GLY A 107 22.89 -36.33 -17.20
C GLY A 107 22.64 -36.56 -15.70
N GLU A 108 22.56 -35.46 -14.96
CA GLU A 108 22.18 -35.40 -13.56
C GLU A 108 20.88 -34.60 -13.50
N SER A 109 19.89 -35.24 -12.90
CA SER A 109 18.52 -34.84 -12.60
C SER A 109 18.17 -33.36 -12.81
N ALA A 110 17.11 -33.13 -13.58
CA ALA A 110 16.40 -31.86 -13.57
C ALA A 110 16.17 -31.41 -12.10
N PRO A 111 16.31 -30.10 -11.79
CA PRO A 111 15.82 -29.56 -10.53
C PRO A 111 14.37 -30.02 -10.33
N PRO A 112 13.91 -30.28 -9.09
CA PRO A 112 12.48 -30.49 -8.89
C PRO A 112 11.77 -29.28 -9.49
N GLU A 113 10.92 -29.55 -10.47
CA GLU A 113 9.95 -28.60 -11.01
C GLU A 113 9.32 -27.90 -9.79
N PRO A 114 9.15 -26.56 -9.79
CA PRO A 114 8.41 -25.91 -8.72
C PRO A 114 7.12 -26.69 -8.58
N THR A 115 6.89 -27.29 -7.42
CA THR A 115 5.77 -28.20 -7.16
C THR A 115 4.51 -27.43 -7.48
N GLN A 116 4.03 -27.54 -8.73
CA GLN A 116 2.74 -27.00 -9.10
C GLN A 116 1.77 -27.72 -8.17
N ALA A 117 0.98 -26.94 -7.43
CA ALA A 117 -0.09 -27.48 -6.62
C ALA A 117 -0.82 -28.53 -7.47
N PRO A 118 -1.03 -29.76 -6.95
CA PRO A 118 -1.57 -30.85 -7.74
C PRO A 118 -2.76 -30.34 -8.52
N ASN A 119 -2.78 -30.58 -9.84
CA ASN A 119 -3.79 -30.06 -10.75
C ASN A 119 -5.11 -30.81 -10.58
N VAL A 120 -5.60 -30.81 -9.35
CA VAL A 120 -6.75 -31.52 -8.83
C VAL A 120 -7.71 -30.45 -8.33
N LEU A 121 -8.95 -30.55 -8.78
CA LEU A 121 -10.03 -29.70 -8.32
C LEU A 121 -10.35 -30.04 -6.87
N ILE A 122 -10.21 -29.07 -5.97
CA ILE A 122 -10.56 -29.20 -4.56
C ILE A 122 -12.08 -29.00 -4.43
N PRO A 123 -12.81 -29.81 -3.64
CA PRO A 123 -14.22 -29.55 -3.36
C PRO A 123 -14.41 -28.17 -2.71
N TRP A 124 -15.50 -27.47 -3.05
CA TRP A 124 -15.78 -26.13 -2.53
C TRP A 124 -15.68 -26.05 -0.99
N GLU A 125 -16.33 -26.98 -0.27
CA GLU A 125 -16.35 -27.00 1.19
C GLU A 125 -14.95 -27.17 1.81
N GLU A 126 -14.12 -28.01 1.19
CA GLU A 126 -12.75 -28.24 1.62
C GLU A 126 -11.88 -27.00 1.36
N LEU A 127 -12.08 -26.35 0.20
CA LEU A 127 -11.37 -25.13 -0.14
C LEU A 127 -11.74 -23.97 0.79
N THR A 128 -13.03 -23.77 1.09
CA THR A 128 -13.47 -22.73 2.02
C THR A 128 -12.92 -22.97 3.42
N ALA A 129 -12.96 -24.22 3.92
CA ALA A 129 -12.41 -24.57 5.23
C ALA A 129 -10.90 -24.29 5.33
N GLN A 130 -10.14 -24.60 4.26
CA GLN A 130 -8.71 -24.28 4.21
C GLN A 130 -8.43 -22.77 4.25
N LEU A 131 -9.24 -21.96 3.56
CA LEU A 131 -9.10 -20.51 3.58
C LEU A 131 -9.47 -19.92 4.96
N GLU A 132 -10.58 -20.38 5.56
CA GLU A 132 -11.01 -19.95 6.90
C GLU A 132 -9.96 -20.30 7.96
N GLN A 133 -9.40 -21.51 7.92
CA GLN A 133 -8.35 -21.92 8.85
C GLN A 133 -7.15 -20.99 8.76
N LYS A 134 -6.64 -20.76 7.55
CA LYS A 134 -5.44 -19.93 7.35
C LYS A 134 -5.66 -18.48 7.73
N LEU A 135 -6.85 -17.96 7.45
CA LEU A 135 -7.25 -16.61 7.86
C LEU A 135 -7.27 -16.50 9.39
N THR A 136 -7.85 -17.48 10.08
CA THR A 136 -7.91 -17.52 11.55
C THR A 136 -6.52 -17.57 12.16
N GLU A 137 -5.65 -18.47 11.66
CA GLU A 137 -4.25 -18.56 12.09
C GLU A 137 -3.50 -17.23 11.90
N ALA A 138 -3.72 -16.53 10.78
CA ALA A 138 -3.09 -15.24 10.50
C ALA A 138 -3.58 -14.12 11.42
N GLN A 139 -4.88 -14.08 11.73
CA GLN A 139 -5.46 -13.15 12.68
C GLN A 139 -4.92 -13.38 14.10
N GLU A 140 -4.82 -14.64 14.53
CA GLU A 140 -4.20 -15.00 15.81
C GLU A 140 -2.72 -14.59 15.87
N ASP A 141 -1.96 -14.89 14.81
CA ASP A 141 -0.55 -14.52 14.70
C ASP A 141 -0.36 -12.99 14.79
N SER A 142 -1.19 -12.21 14.09
CA SER A 142 -1.17 -10.74 14.13
C SER A 142 -1.50 -10.21 15.53
N ALA A 143 -2.56 -10.72 16.15
CA ALA A 143 -2.99 -10.31 17.48
C ALA A 143 -1.94 -10.61 18.55
N ASN A 144 -1.35 -11.80 18.50
CA ASN A 144 -0.29 -12.22 19.41
C ASN A 144 0.95 -11.32 19.26
N LEU A 145 1.36 -11.07 18.02
CA LEU A 145 2.53 -10.23 17.74
C LEU A 145 2.30 -8.79 18.24
N ARG A 146 1.12 -8.23 17.97
CA ARG A 146 0.72 -6.91 18.47
C ARG A 146 0.79 -6.85 20.00
N ALA A 147 0.28 -7.87 20.70
CA ALA A 147 0.30 -7.91 22.15
C ALA A 147 1.74 -7.88 22.71
N GLU A 148 2.66 -8.66 22.13
CA GLU A 148 4.06 -8.67 22.54
C GLU A 148 4.75 -7.32 22.30
N ILE A 149 4.49 -6.68 21.15
CA ILE A 149 5.06 -5.36 20.83
C ILE A 149 4.52 -4.28 21.78
N VAL A 150 3.22 -4.26 22.05
CA VAL A 150 2.61 -3.32 22.99
C VAL A 150 3.16 -3.52 24.40
N GLN A 151 3.31 -4.78 24.84
CA GLN A 151 3.91 -5.07 26.13
C GLN A 151 5.36 -4.57 26.21
N GLN A 152 6.16 -4.77 25.16
CA GLN A 152 7.53 -4.28 25.10
C GLN A 152 7.59 -2.75 25.10
N ASN A 153 6.72 -2.06 24.36
CA ASN A 153 6.64 -0.60 24.37
C ASN A 153 6.26 -0.04 25.75
N ASN A 154 5.36 -0.71 26.48
CA ASN A 154 4.90 -0.27 27.79
C ASN A 154 5.91 -0.57 28.92
N THR A 155 6.61 -1.70 28.86
CA THR A 155 7.45 -2.19 29.96
C THR A 155 8.95 -2.05 29.69
N GLY A 156 9.34 -1.80 28.45
CA GLY A 156 10.73 -1.87 27.98
C GLY A 156 11.30 -3.29 27.91
N GLN A 157 10.53 -4.32 28.25
CA GLN A 157 10.98 -5.71 28.29
C GLN A 157 10.51 -6.49 27.06
N VAL A 158 11.44 -7.15 26.39
CA VAL A 158 11.15 -8.06 25.27
C VAL A 158 10.66 -9.40 25.83
N VAL A 159 9.36 -9.65 25.72
CA VAL A 159 8.69 -10.90 26.09
C VAL A 159 8.33 -11.65 24.81
N CYS A 160 8.79 -12.90 24.70
CA CYS A 160 8.68 -13.74 23.50
C CYS A 160 8.08 -15.09 23.90
N GLN A 161 6.80 -15.07 24.24
CA GLN A 161 6.03 -16.23 24.70
C GLN A 161 5.03 -16.72 23.64
N ALA A 162 4.66 -15.85 22.70
CA ALA A 162 3.80 -16.20 21.58
C ALA A 162 4.49 -17.21 20.65
N THR A 163 3.70 -18.17 20.19
CA THR A 163 4.10 -19.10 19.14
C THR A 163 3.29 -18.74 17.90
N TYR A 164 3.98 -18.48 16.79
CA TYR A 164 3.37 -18.09 15.53
C TYR A 164 3.19 -19.31 14.62
N HIS A 165 2.03 -19.43 13.98
CA HIS A 165 1.70 -20.49 13.04
C HIS A 165 2.52 -20.39 11.76
N ARG A 166 2.89 -19.18 11.33
CA ARG A 166 3.68 -18.92 10.10
C ARG A 166 3.01 -19.54 8.88
N THR A 167 1.71 -19.29 8.78
CA THR A 167 0.86 -19.86 7.76
C THR A 167 1.42 -19.57 6.37
N GLN A 168 1.68 -20.64 5.61
CA GLN A 168 2.18 -20.53 4.25
C GLN A 168 1.06 -20.13 3.30
N PRO A 169 1.36 -19.43 2.20
CA PRO A 169 0.41 -19.14 1.13
C PRO A 169 -0.29 -20.43 0.63
N VAL A 170 -1.56 -20.30 0.30
CA VAL A 170 -2.42 -21.36 -0.24
C VAL A 170 -1.95 -21.78 -1.63
N MET A 171 -1.56 -20.80 -2.47
CA MET A 171 -1.12 -21.00 -3.85
C MET A 171 -2.07 -21.89 -4.64
N LEU A 172 -3.33 -21.45 -4.81
CA LEU A 172 -4.31 -22.22 -5.56
C LEU A 172 -3.87 -22.50 -7.00
N SER A 173 -4.08 -23.72 -7.46
CA SER A 173 -3.86 -24.11 -8.85
C SER A 173 -4.86 -23.42 -9.79
N GLU A 174 -4.45 -23.26 -11.06
CA GLU A 174 -5.28 -22.60 -12.09
C GLU A 174 -6.66 -23.23 -12.25
N ILE A 175 -6.79 -24.56 -12.13
CA ILE A 175 -8.09 -25.23 -12.22
C ILE A 175 -9.04 -24.80 -11.10
N ASN A 176 -8.55 -24.60 -9.88
CA ASN A 176 -9.34 -24.13 -8.75
C ASN A 176 -9.72 -22.66 -8.93
N LYS A 177 -8.80 -21.81 -9.40
CA LYS A 177 -9.08 -20.39 -9.68
C LYS A 177 -10.11 -20.20 -10.79
N GLN A 178 -10.07 -21.03 -11.83
CA GLN A 178 -11.03 -20.95 -12.93
C GLN A 178 -12.42 -21.45 -12.51
N THR A 179 -12.48 -22.52 -11.71
CA THR A 179 -13.74 -23.13 -11.28
C THR A 179 -14.44 -22.28 -10.20
N TYR A 180 -13.66 -21.73 -9.26
CA TYR A 180 -14.12 -20.94 -8.12
C TYR A 180 -13.52 -19.52 -8.19
N ARG A 181 -13.99 -18.74 -9.17
CA ARG A 181 -13.41 -17.42 -9.47
C ARG A 181 -13.29 -16.51 -8.26
N ASP A 182 -14.35 -16.44 -7.45
CA ASP A 182 -14.41 -15.57 -6.28
C ASP A 182 -13.44 -16.03 -5.19
N LEU A 183 -13.39 -17.34 -4.90
CA LEU A 183 -12.40 -17.89 -3.96
C LEU A 183 -10.97 -17.76 -4.48
N GLY A 184 -10.76 -17.79 -5.80
CA GLY A 184 -9.47 -17.52 -6.41
C GLY A 184 -8.94 -16.13 -6.06
N VAL A 185 -9.79 -15.11 -6.19
CA VAL A 185 -9.44 -13.72 -5.81
C VAL A 185 -9.21 -13.59 -4.31
N ILE A 186 -10.07 -14.20 -3.50
CA ILE A 186 -9.94 -14.19 -2.03
C ILE A 186 -8.64 -14.86 -1.59
N ALA A 187 -8.30 -16.01 -2.17
CA ALA A 187 -7.06 -16.72 -1.87
C ALA A 187 -5.82 -15.92 -2.30
N ASP A 188 -5.85 -15.25 -3.46
CA ASP A 188 -4.75 -14.39 -3.90
C ASP A 188 -4.56 -13.19 -2.96
N ASN A 189 -5.65 -12.59 -2.48
CA ASN A 189 -5.58 -11.53 -1.48
C ASN A 189 -5.03 -12.05 -0.14
N LEU A 190 -5.52 -13.20 0.33
CA LEU A 190 -5.03 -13.84 1.56
C LEU A 190 -3.52 -14.15 1.45
N ASP A 191 -3.07 -14.71 0.33
CA ASP A 191 -1.67 -15.03 0.08
C ASP A 191 -0.76 -13.78 0.16
N LEU A 192 -1.22 -12.65 -0.38
CA LEU A 192 -0.51 -11.37 -0.28
C LEU A 192 -0.41 -10.90 1.17
N VAL A 193 -1.49 -10.99 1.95
CA VAL A 193 -1.51 -10.56 3.36
C VAL A 193 -0.63 -11.47 4.23
N LEU A 194 -0.66 -12.78 3.99
CA LEU A 194 0.21 -13.75 4.66
C LEU A 194 1.69 -13.43 4.45
N LEU A 195 2.08 -13.09 3.21
CA LEU A 195 3.45 -12.66 2.91
C LEU A 195 3.83 -11.36 3.62
N GLN A 196 2.90 -10.41 3.74
CA GLN A 196 3.14 -9.16 4.45
C GLN A 196 3.31 -9.37 5.96
N LEU A 197 2.55 -10.30 6.55
CA LEU A 197 2.63 -10.67 7.97
C LEU A 197 3.96 -11.36 8.34
N GLN A 198 4.57 -12.09 7.42
CA GLN A 198 5.88 -12.73 7.67
C GLN A 198 6.99 -11.72 7.98
N HIS A 199 6.92 -10.52 7.40
CA HIS A 199 7.96 -9.51 7.60
C HIS A 199 8.09 -9.03 9.06
N PRO A 200 7.02 -8.51 9.72
CA PRO A 200 7.09 -8.14 11.12
C PRO A 200 7.36 -9.35 12.04
N GLN A 201 6.88 -10.56 11.71
CA GLN A 201 7.21 -11.78 12.46
C GLN A 201 8.72 -12.06 12.47
N LEU A 202 9.39 -11.98 11.30
CA LEU A 202 10.84 -12.21 11.19
C LEU A 202 11.67 -11.14 11.92
N ILE A 203 11.20 -9.89 11.92
CA ILE A 203 11.83 -8.81 12.70
C ILE A 203 11.71 -9.13 14.18
N TRP A 204 10.53 -9.53 14.63
CA TRP A 204 10.28 -9.84 16.03
C TRP A 204 11.06 -11.08 16.49
N ASP A 205 11.21 -12.11 15.65
CA ASP A 205 12.07 -13.25 15.92
C ASP A 205 13.52 -12.82 16.21
N ARG A 206 14.05 -11.88 15.43
CA ARG A 206 15.39 -11.33 15.65
C ARG A 206 15.45 -10.56 16.97
N ILE A 207 14.45 -9.75 17.27
CA ILE A 207 14.33 -9.03 18.55
C ILE A 207 14.31 -10.02 19.72
N CYS A 208 13.58 -11.12 19.60
CA CYS A 208 13.52 -12.19 20.59
C CYS A 208 14.86 -12.89 20.80
N GLN A 209 15.60 -13.13 19.72
CA GLN A 209 16.94 -13.73 19.79
C GLN A 209 17.98 -12.78 20.41
N THR A 210 17.94 -11.51 20.04
CA THR A 210 18.93 -10.50 20.49
C THR A 210 18.58 -9.87 21.83
N ARG A 211 17.32 -10.01 22.27
CA ARG A 211 16.72 -9.30 23.43
C ARG A 211 16.88 -7.78 23.35
N GLN A 212 17.01 -7.26 22.13
CA GLN A 212 17.16 -5.84 21.86
C GLN A 212 16.05 -5.41 20.90
N ALA A 213 15.18 -4.52 21.37
CA ALA A 213 14.17 -3.86 20.55
C ALA A 213 14.40 -2.35 20.66
N SER A 214 14.39 -1.64 19.53
CA SER A 214 14.22 -0.19 19.59
C SER A 214 12.72 0.13 19.66
N MET A 215 12.36 1.20 20.36
CA MET A 215 10.98 1.71 20.38
C MET A 215 10.47 2.02 18.96
N THR A 216 11.37 2.43 18.05
CA THR A 216 11.03 2.68 16.66
C THR A 216 10.71 1.41 15.88
N ASP A 217 11.37 0.28 16.16
CA ASP A 217 11.06 -1.00 15.52
C ASP A 217 9.68 -1.49 15.94
N GLY A 218 9.32 -1.32 17.22
CA GLY A 218 7.99 -1.63 17.73
C GLY A 218 6.89 -0.79 17.08
N LEU A 219 7.10 0.52 16.95
CA LEU A 219 6.13 1.43 16.31
C LEU A 219 5.96 1.14 14.80
N ASP A 220 7.04 0.89 14.05
CA ASP A 220 6.94 0.52 12.63
C ASP A 220 6.23 -0.83 12.45
N ALA A 221 6.50 -1.79 13.33
CA ALA A 221 5.83 -3.07 13.32
C ALA A 221 4.32 -2.92 13.59
N LEU A 222 3.90 -2.14 14.60
CA LEU A 222 2.49 -1.88 14.89
C LEU A 222 1.78 -1.21 13.71
N LYS A 223 2.41 -0.22 13.09
CA LYS A 223 1.86 0.45 11.90
C LYS A 223 1.63 -0.52 10.74
N ARG A 224 2.54 -1.47 10.52
CA ARG A 224 2.37 -2.51 9.50
C ARG A 224 1.23 -3.47 9.88
N LEU A 225 1.13 -3.82 11.16
CA LEU A 225 0.07 -4.69 11.66
C LEU A 225 -1.31 -4.03 11.53
N ASP A 226 -1.45 -2.70 11.67
CA ASP A 226 -2.72 -2.02 11.42
C ASP A 226 -3.22 -2.20 9.97
N VAL A 227 -2.30 -2.13 9.01
CA VAL A 227 -2.61 -2.38 7.59
C VAL A 227 -2.98 -3.85 7.37
N ILE A 228 -2.22 -4.77 7.97
CA ILE A 228 -2.47 -6.21 7.85
C ILE A 228 -3.83 -6.58 8.47
N ASP A 229 -4.16 -6.09 9.67
CA ASP A 229 -5.43 -6.36 10.34
C ASP A 229 -6.62 -5.87 9.51
N THR A 230 -6.48 -4.70 8.88
CA THR A 230 -7.50 -4.17 7.98
C THR A 230 -7.71 -5.07 6.76
N GLN A 231 -6.62 -5.56 6.16
CA GLN A 231 -6.69 -6.46 5.00
C GLN A 231 -7.21 -7.85 5.38
N LEU A 232 -6.84 -8.38 6.55
CA LEU A 232 -7.37 -9.64 7.05
C LEU A 232 -8.88 -9.53 7.29
N ALA A 233 -9.37 -8.41 7.82
CA ALA A 233 -10.80 -8.17 7.99
C ALA A 233 -11.54 -8.04 6.64
N GLU A 234 -10.93 -7.41 5.63
CA GLU A 234 -11.49 -7.35 4.28
C GLU A 234 -11.57 -8.75 3.64
N VAL A 235 -10.52 -9.56 3.78
CA VAL A 235 -10.50 -10.95 3.29
C VAL A 235 -11.56 -11.79 4.01
N ASP A 236 -11.76 -11.59 5.31
CA ASP A 236 -12.81 -12.26 6.09
C ASP A 236 -14.21 -11.92 5.57
N ASP A 237 -14.53 -10.64 5.40
CA ASP A 237 -15.84 -10.21 4.87
C ASP A 237 -16.10 -10.80 3.47
N LEU A 238 -15.09 -10.77 2.60
CA LEU A 238 -15.19 -11.34 1.26
C LEU A 238 -15.40 -12.86 1.31
N LEU A 239 -14.70 -13.57 2.19
CA LEU A 239 -14.82 -15.01 2.37
C LEU A 239 -16.19 -15.39 2.91
N GLN A 240 -16.65 -14.72 3.97
CA GLN A 240 -17.98 -14.97 4.55
C GLN A 240 -19.10 -14.66 3.55
N LYS A 241 -18.94 -13.61 2.74
CA LYS A 241 -19.87 -13.30 1.65
C LYS A 241 -19.89 -14.40 0.58
N ALA A 242 -18.72 -14.93 0.20
CA ALA A 242 -18.62 -16.03 -0.76
C ALA A 242 -19.24 -17.32 -0.23
N ILE A 243 -19.09 -17.60 1.07
CA ILE A 243 -19.71 -18.77 1.74
C ILE A 243 -21.24 -18.61 1.80
N ALA A 244 -21.74 -17.43 2.18
CA ALA A 244 -23.17 -17.17 2.31
C ALA A 244 -23.91 -17.14 0.95
N SER A 245 -23.22 -16.73 -0.12
CA SER A 245 -23.78 -16.68 -1.47
C SER A 245 -22.76 -17.18 -2.50
N PRO A 246 -22.65 -18.51 -2.67
CA PRO A 246 -21.68 -19.07 -3.60
C PRO A 246 -22.04 -18.71 -5.04
N ALA A 247 -21.09 -18.09 -5.75
CA ALA A 247 -21.24 -17.81 -7.17
C ALA A 247 -21.42 -19.11 -7.98
N PRO A 248 -22.13 -19.06 -9.13
CA PRO A 248 -22.26 -20.22 -10.00
C PRO A 248 -20.87 -20.68 -10.44
N THR A 249 -20.54 -21.92 -10.12
CA THR A 249 -19.27 -22.52 -10.51
C THR A 249 -19.23 -22.73 -12.03
N ILE A 250 -18.15 -22.31 -12.67
CA ILE A 250 -17.94 -22.53 -14.10
C ILE A 250 -17.11 -23.80 -14.24
N GLY A 251 -17.78 -24.94 -14.38
CA GLY A 251 -17.15 -26.25 -14.58
C GLY A 251 -18.11 -27.21 -15.26
N PRO A 252 -17.61 -28.27 -15.94
CA PRO A 252 -18.47 -29.20 -16.67
C PRO A 252 -19.44 -29.83 -15.68
N THR A 253 -20.74 -29.70 -15.95
CA THR A 253 -21.76 -30.52 -15.29
C THR A 253 -21.29 -31.96 -15.35
N LEU A 254 -20.88 -32.53 -14.21
CA LEU A 254 -20.77 -33.97 -14.08
C LEU A 254 -22.19 -34.48 -14.27
N THR A 255 -22.52 -34.84 -15.50
CA THR A 255 -23.74 -35.57 -15.80
C THR A 255 -23.66 -36.82 -14.94
N PRO A 256 -24.57 -37.03 -13.96
CA PRO A 256 -24.58 -38.28 -13.25
C PRO A 256 -24.76 -39.38 -14.30
N THR A 257 -23.76 -40.25 -14.44
CA THR A 257 -23.86 -41.47 -15.24
C THR A 257 -25.19 -42.14 -14.87
N PRO A 258 -26.14 -42.32 -15.81
CA PRO A 258 -27.38 -42.98 -15.47
C PRO A 258 -27.05 -44.40 -15.03
N THR A 259 -27.36 -44.70 -13.78
CA THR A 259 -27.45 -46.07 -13.25
C THR A 259 -28.28 -46.88 -14.24
N LEU A 260 -27.66 -47.88 -14.86
CA LEU A 260 -28.31 -48.86 -15.72
C LEU A 260 -29.50 -49.47 -14.97
N THR A 261 -30.70 -48.97 -15.25
CA THR A 261 -31.94 -49.62 -14.88
C THR A 261 -32.27 -50.59 -16.00
N GLU A 262 -32.41 -51.86 -15.64
CA GLU A 262 -32.66 -52.92 -16.60
C GLU A 262 -33.94 -52.70 -17.40
N THR A 263 -33.77 -52.86 -18.72
CA THR A 263 -34.81 -52.99 -19.73
C THR A 263 -35.77 -54.15 -19.44
N PRO A 264 -37.09 -53.95 -19.56
CA PRO A 264 -37.99 -54.94 -20.14
C PRO A 264 -38.39 -54.51 -21.56
N ALA A 265 -38.26 -55.45 -22.50
CA ALA A 265 -38.67 -55.32 -23.90
C ALA A 265 -40.18 -55.64 -24.07
N PRO A 266 -40.75 -55.60 -25.30
CA PRO A 266 -41.60 -54.52 -25.81
C PRO A 266 -43.06 -54.97 -26.04
N THR A 267 -44.01 -54.02 -26.08
CA THR A 267 -45.36 -54.29 -26.64
C THR A 267 -45.82 -53.15 -27.54
N GLU A 268 -45.81 -53.48 -28.84
CA GLU A 268 -46.61 -53.05 -29.99
C GLU A 268 -47.34 -51.70 -30.04
N THR A 269 -47.08 -50.99 -31.15
CA THR A 269 -47.82 -49.84 -31.71
C THR A 269 -48.96 -50.33 -32.61
N PRO A 270 -50.08 -49.59 -32.76
CA PRO A 270 -50.29 -48.87 -34.03
C PRO A 270 -50.76 -47.39 -33.88
N LEU A 271 -50.29 -46.56 -34.81
CA LEU A 271 -50.65 -45.15 -35.17
C LEU A 271 -52.15 -44.95 -35.53
N PRO A 272 -52.64 -43.74 -35.93
CA PRO A 272 -52.14 -42.35 -35.77
C PRO A 272 -53.22 -41.32 -35.31
N GLY A 273 -52.78 -40.17 -34.79
CA GLY A 273 -53.65 -38.99 -34.65
C GLY A 273 -52.84 -37.72 -34.42
N THR A 274 -53.00 -36.76 -35.32
CA THR A 274 -52.49 -35.37 -35.27
C THR A 274 -53.69 -34.48 -35.64
N PRO A 275 -53.75 -33.16 -35.34
CA PRO A 275 -52.97 -32.32 -34.42
C PRO A 275 -53.87 -31.65 -33.35
N THR A 276 -53.29 -31.00 -32.34
CA THR A 276 -53.81 -29.69 -31.86
C THR A 276 -52.67 -28.91 -31.23
N VAL A 277 -52.42 -27.74 -31.84
CA VAL A 277 -51.53 -26.69 -31.37
C VAL A 277 -52.19 -26.00 -30.18
N THR A 278 -51.52 -25.98 -29.02
CA THR A 278 -51.80 -24.98 -27.97
C THR A 278 -50.48 -24.43 -27.47
N GLN A 279 -50.24 -23.20 -27.89
CA GLN A 279 -49.15 -22.32 -27.50
C GLN A 279 -49.51 -21.66 -26.16
N PRO A 280 -48.66 -21.70 -25.12
CA PRO A 280 -48.74 -20.75 -24.01
C PRO A 280 -48.03 -19.45 -24.38
N ALA A 281 -48.63 -18.35 -23.92
CA ALA A 281 -48.34 -16.99 -24.31
C ALA A 281 -46.94 -16.52 -23.91
N VAL A 282 -46.35 -15.75 -24.82
CA VAL A 282 -45.19 -14.89 -24.61
C VAL A 282 -45.66 -13.68 -23.79
N THR A 283 -45.25 -13.55 -22.55
CA THR A 283 -45.27 -12.27 -21.82
C THR A 283 -43.99 -11.50 -22.14
N ALA A 284 -44.18 -10.35 -22.77
CA ALA A 284 -43.16 -9.37 -23.12
C ALA A 284 -42.61 -8.65 -21.86
N PRO A 285 -41.45 -7.96 -21.96
CA PRO A 285 -40.61 -7.61 -20.82
C PRO A 285 -41.13 -6.40 -20.05
N THR A 286 -41.03 -6.47 -18.72
CA THR A 286 -41.21 -5.35 -17.81
C THR A 286 -40.15 -4.28 -18.09
N VAL A 287 -40.64 -3.08 -18.36
CA VAL A 287 -39.90 -1.85 -18.62
C VAL A 287 -38.93 -1.58 -17.46
N ALA A 288 -37.66 -1.43 -17.80
CA ALA A 288 -36.61 -0.97 -16.90
C ALA A 288 -36.94 0.44 -16.37
N ALA A 289 -37.06 0.57 -15.05
CA ALA A 289 -37.10 1.87 -14.40
C ALA A 289 -35.74 2.55 -14.59
N THR A 290 -35.74 3.69 -15.26
CA THR A 290 -34.63 4.64 -15.29
C THR A 290 -34.30 5.06 -13.85
N PRO A 291 -33.04 4.98 -13.38
CA PRO A 291 -32.69 5.54 -12.08
C PRO A 291 -32.77 7.07 -12.20
N THR A 292 -33.73 7.66 -11.51
CA THR A 292 -33.75 9.09 -11.22
C THR A 292 -32.48 9.42 -10.44
N ILE A 293 -31.56 10.16 -11.06
CA ILE A 293 -30.41 10.72 -10.37
C ILE A 293 -30.96 11.83 -9.46
N THR A 294 -31.23 11.47 -8.21
CA THR A 294 -31.43 12.45 -7.15
C THR A 294 -30.07 13.13 -6.96
N THR A 295 -29.94 14.36 -7.43
CA THR A 295 -28.80 15.21 -7.08
C THR A 295 -28.84 15.40 -5.56
N THR A 296 -27.98 14.67 -4.85
CA THR A 296 -27.65 14.95 -3.46
C THR A 296 -27.21 16.42 -3.40
N PRO A 297 -27.87 17.28 -2.60
CA PRO A 297 -27.39 18.65 -2.42
C PRO A 297 -25.99 18.55 -1.82
N GLU A 298 -25.05 19.27 -2.41
CA GLU A 298 -23.74 19.55 -1.83
C GLU A 298 -23.94 19.91 -0.35
N PRO A 299 -23.22 19.27 0.59
CA PRO A 299 -23.40 19.55 2.00
C PRO A 299 -23.08 21.02 2.24
N ALA A 300 -24.11 21.81 2.53
CA ALA A 300 -23.94 23.19 2.94
C ALA A 300 -23.05 23.18 4.19
N LEU A 301 -21.91 23.86 4.12
CA LEU A 301 -20.98 24.01 5.24
C LEU A 301 -21.75 24.53 6.47
N PRO A 302 -21.47 24.00 7.67
CA PRO A 302 -22.25 24.33 8.86
C PRO A 302 -22.22 25.83 9.21
N LEU A 303 -21.14 26.57 8.87
CA LEU A 303 -21.09 28.03 8.93
C LEU A 303 -20.47 28.66 7.65
N PRO A 304 -21.26 29.12 6.66
CA PRO A 304 -20.70 29.71 5.44
C PRO A 304 -19.92 31.02 5.66
N GLU A 305 -19.99 31.62 6.86
CA GLU A 305 -19.23 32.81 7.24
C GLU A 305 -17.83 32.52 7.81
N LEU A 306 -17.51 31.27 8.13
CA LEU A 306 -16.15 30.87 8.49
C LEU A 306 -15.36 30.56 7.23
N ASP A 307 -14.16 31.13 7.11
CA ASP A 307 -13.20 30.72 6.09
C ASP A 307 -12.54 29.40 6.50
N TYR A 308 -13.24 28.30 6.24
CA TYR A 308 -12.74 26.95 6.49
C TYR A 308 -11.47 26.65 5.71
N THR A 309 -11.26 27.28 4.55
CA THR A 309 -10.04 27.09 3.75
C THR A 309 -8.83 27.66 4.48
N GLU A 310 -8.96 28.85 5.08
CA GLU A 310 -7.90 29.45 5.89
C GLU A 310 -7.63 28.64 7.17
N ILE A 311 -8.69 28.18 7.84
CA ILE A 311 -8.58 27.37 9.06
C ILE A 311 -7.89 26.03 8.77
N VAL A 312 -8.34 25.31 7.74
CA VAL A 312 -7.73 24.03 7.33
C VAL A 312 -6.29 24.22 6.89
N ARG A 313 -5.95 25.32 6.20
CA ARG A 313 -4.57 25.66 5.86
C ARG A 313 -3.72 25.84 7.11
N GLY A 314 -4.20 26.61 8.09
CA GLY A 314 -3.49 26.84 9.36
C GLY A 314 -3.31 25.59 10.23
N LEU A 315 -4.27 24.66 10.18
CA LEU A 315 -4.14 23.33 10.80
C LEU A 315 -3.13 22.46 10.04
N SER A 316 -3.20 22.44 8.71
CA SER A 316 -2.31 21.65 7.85
C SER A 316 -0.84 22.07 8.00
N GLU A 317 -0.56 23.36 8.12
CA GLU A 317 0.80 23.89 8.35
C GLU A 317 1.46 23.34 9.62
N ARG A 318 0.67 23.01 10.65
CA ARG A 318 1.17 22.41 11.91
C ARG A 318 1.54 20.93 11.74
N PHE A 319 0.86 20.21 10.86
CA PHE A 319 1.21 18.82 10.51
C PHE A 319 2.43 18.69 9.59
N VAL A 320 2.78 19.74 8.83
CA VAL A 320 3.97 19.73 7.95
C VAL A 320 5.25 19.49 8.75
N VAL A 321 5.33 20.02 9.98
CA VAL A 321 6.49 19.82 10.87
C VAL A 321 6.60 18.37 11.35
N ILE A 322 5.46 17.71 11.61
CA ILE A 322 5.41 16.29 12.03
C ILE A 322 5.74 15.37 10.84
N GLY A 323 5.25 15.70 9.64
CA GLY A 323 5.56 14.97 8.40
C GLY A 323 7.02 15.10 7.93
N ASP A 324 7.81 15.96 8.54
CA ASP A 324 9.26 16.10 8.33
C ASP A 324 10.10 15.33 9.37
N LEU A 325 9.47 14.68 10.37
CA LEU A 325 10.18 13.84 11.34
C LEU A 325 10.56 12.47 10.74
N GLN A 326 9.64 11.81 10.02
CA GLN A 326 9.91 10.63 9.20
C GLN A 326 9.24 10.78 7.84
N ASN A 327 9.96 10.48 6.77
CA ASN A 327 9.40 10.56 5.42
C ASN A 327 9.91 9.42 4.51
N GLN A 328 9.19 9.20 3.41
CA GLN A 328 9.53 8.17 2.42
C GLN A 328 10.90 8.35 1.74
N TYR A 329 11.50 9.53 1.88
CA TYR A 329 12.82 9.85 1.34
C TYR A 329 13.94 9.65 2.36
N LYS A 330 13.62 9.18 3.57
CA LYS A 330 14.55 8.95 4.68
C LYS A 330 15.40 10.17 5.03
N THR A 331 14.83 11.35 4.84
CA THR A 331 15.51 12.63 5.13
C THR A 331 14.98 13.28 6.40
N GLY A 332 13.95 12.71 7.03
CA GLY A 332 13.38 13.24 8.25
C GLY A 332 14.34 13.11 9.43
N MET A 333 14.11 13.91 10.47
CA MET A 333 15.00 13.94 11.63
C MET A 333 15.12 12.58 12.33
N ILE A 334 14.03 11.82 12.46
CA ILE A 334 14.04 10.48 13.03
C ILE A 334 14.72 9.50 12.07
N ASP A 335 14.51 9.62 10.75
CA ASP A 335 15.20 8.78 9.76
C ASP A 335 16.72 8.96 9.84
N ARG A 336 17.18 10.20 10.02
CA ARG A 336 18.60 10.53 10.19
C ARG A 336 19.12 10.11 11.57
N TRP A 337 18.37 10.31 12.64
CA TRP A 337 18.74 9.78 13.95
C TRP A 337 18.95 8.26 13.91
N GLN A 338 18.06 7.52 13.23
CA GLN A 338 18.21 6.09 13.01
C GLN A 338 19.45 5.74 12.16
N GLN A 339 19.71 6.47 11.08
CA GLN A 339 20.92 6.31 10.25
C GLN A 339 22.21 6.56 11.06
N ALA A 340 22.21 7.55 11.97
CA ALA A 340 23.35 7.84 12.85
C ALA A 340 23.62 6.68 13.81
N GLN A 341 22.56 6.10 14.38
CA GLN A 341 22.66 4.90 15.24
C GLN A 341 23.22 3.69 14.48
N GLN A 342 22.99 3.62 13.17
CA GLN A 342 23.53 2.59 12.28
C GLN A 342 24.97 2.87 11.81
N GLY A 343 25.60 3.94 12.30
CA GLY A 343 27.00 4.28 12.01
C GLY A 343 27.22 5.03 10.69
N GLU A 344 26.15 5.52 10.05
CA GLU A 344 26.30 6.39 8.88
C GLU A 344 26.82 7.78 9.28
N THR A 345 27.69 8.34 8.44
CA THR A 345 28.20 9.71 8.64
C THR A 345 27.20 10.72 8.07
N LEU A 346 26.56 11.46 8.95
CA LEU A 346 25.47 12.36 8.57
C LEU A 346 25.88 13.84 8.66
N SER A 347 25.40 14.61 7.69
CA SER A 347 25.54 16.06 7.70
C SER A 347 24.64 16.66 8.79
N THR A 348 25.22 17.45 9.68
CA THR A 348 24.53 18.13 10.81
C THR A 348 23.74 19.37 10.39
N SER A 349 23.82 19.78 9.12
CA SER A 349 23.18 20.98 8.58
C SER A 349 21.63 20.97 8.64
N PHE A 350 21.02 19.80 8.89
CA PHE A 350 19.57 19.61 8.95
C PHE A 350 19.02 19.48 10.37
N CYS A 351 19.85 19.58 11.41
CA CYS A 351 19.42 19.51 12.82
C CYS A 351 18.86 20.84 13.35
N ILE A 352 18.46 21.76 12.47
CA ILE A 352 17.84 23.02 12.87
C ILE A 352 16.33 22.81 12.75
N LEU A 353 15.68 22.51 13.88
CA LEU A 353 14.23 22.58 13.97
C LEU A 353 13.80 24.02 13.66
N SER A 354 12.88 24.21 12.72
CA SER A 354 11.97 25.35 12.80
C SER A 354 11.31 25.32 14.18
N ALA A 355 11.08 26.48 14.80
CA ALA A 355 10.44 26.54 16.11
C ALA A 355 9.21 25.62 16.14
N TRP A 356 9.12 24.75 17.16
CA TRP A 356 7.99 23.84 17.31
C TRP A 356 6.70 24.65 17.24
N PRO A 357 5.73 24.27 16.40
CA PRO A 357 4.53 25.07 16.22
C PRO A 357 3.77 25.14 17.55
N GLY A 358 3.38 26.35 17.94
CA GLY A 358 2.50 26.54 19.07
C GLY A 358 1.07 26.02 18.79
N PRO A 359 0.22 25.96 19.83
CA PRO A 359 -1.17 25.54 19.68
C PRO A 359 -1.89 26.35 18.60
N PHE A 360 -2.87 25.72 17.96
CA PHE A 360 -3.84 26.38 17.10
C PHE A 360 -4.85 27.15 17.93
N GLU A 361 -4.92 28.47 17.71
CA GLU A 361 -5.88 29.36 18.36
C GLU A 361 -6.76 30.00 17.28
N LEU A 362 -8.08 29.88 17.45
CA LEU A 362 -9.05 30.64 16.67
C LEU A 362 -9.01 32.10 17.10
N THR A 363 -9.28 33.02 16.17
CA THR A 363 -9.49 34.43 16.52
C THR A 363 -10.71 34.56 17.45
N PRO A 364 -10.76 35.63 18.29
CA PRO A 364 -11.90 35.86 19.17
C PRO A 364 -13.25 35.90 18.44
N GLU A 365 -13.25 36.44 17.22
CA GLU A 365 -14.43 36.54 16.35
C GLU A 365 -14.89 35.16 15.84
N GLN A 366 -13.96 34.30 15.44
CA GLN A 366 -14.26 32.91 15.04
C GLN A 366 -14.77 32.08 16.23
N LEU A 367 -14.18 32.27 17.40
CA LEU A 367 -14.57 31.58 18.63
C LEU A 367 -15.97 31.99 19.11
N GLU A 368 -16.32 33.27 18.98
CA GLU A 368 -17.66 33.77 19.29
C GLU A 368 -18.72 33.16 18.37
N LYS A 369 -18.43 33.07 17.06
CA LYS A 369 -19.32 32.42 16.09
C LYS A 369 -19.49 30.92 16.37
N LEU A 370 -18.41 30.23 16.72
CA LEU A 370 -18.43 28.80 17.01
C LEU A 370 -19.18 28.47 18.31
N ASN A 371 -19.14 29.37 19.31
CA ASN A 371 -19.83 29.22 20.59
C ASN A 371 -21.28 29.73 20.57
N ALA A 372 -21.78 30.22 19.43
CA ALA A 372 -23.15 30.68 19.32
C ALA A 372 -24.15 29.51 19.55
N PRO A 373 -25.23 29.73 20.33
CA PRO A 373 -26.13 28.66 20.73
C PRO A 373 -26.83 28.02 19.52
N GLY A 374 -26.63 26.71 19.35
CA GLY A 374 -27.24 25.92 18.26
C GLY A 374 -26.49 25.97 16.92
N VAL A 375 -25.31 26.58 16.86
CA VAL A 375 -24.53 26.80 15.62
C VAL A 375 -23.13 26.17 15.68
N GLY A 376 -22.79 25.46 16.75
CA GLY A 376 -21.45 24.88 16.92
C GLY A 376 -21.09 23.87 15.83
N ASP A 377 -19.82 23.89 15.42
CA ASP A 377 -19.21 22.85 14.58
C ASP A 377 -18.38 21.93 15.49
N PRO A 378 -18.98 20.83 16.00
CA PRO A 378 -18.29 19.94 16.92
C PRO A 378 -17.11 19.24 16.25
N VAL A 379 -17.18 19.00 14.93
CA VAL A 379 -16.09 18.35 14.18
C VAL A 379 -14.87 19.25 14.12
N LEU A 380 -15.05 20.55 13.84
CA LEU A 380 -13.95 21.52 13.86
C LEU A 380 -13.38 21.69 15.28
N THR A 381 -14.25 21.74 16.29
CA THR A 381 -13.84 21.89 17.70
C THR A 381 -12.99 20.70 18.15
N ASP A 382 -13.44 19.49 17.85
CA ASP A 382 -12.73 18.25 18.18
C ASP A 382 -11.40 18.15 17.42
N ALA A 383 -11.38 18.53 16.13
CA ALA A 383 -10.15 18.54 15.33
C ALA A 383 -9.10 19.50 15.91
N ILE A 384 -9.50 20.69 16.34
CA ILE A 384 -8.60 21.66 16.98
C ILE A 384 -8.09 21.11 18.32
N SER A 385 -8.95 20.51 19.14
CA SER A 385 -8.56 19.89 20.42
C SER A 385 -7.51 18.81 20.22
N LEU A 386 -7.78 17.88 19.30
CA LEU A 386 -6.92 16.73 19.04
C LEU A 386 -5.55 17.13 18.49
N ILE A 387 -5.50 18.17 17.67
CA ILE A 387 -4.24 18.74 17.16
C ILE A 387 -3.45 19.41 18.29
N ASN A 388 -4.11 20.18 19.14
CA ASN A 388 -3.46 20.86 20.26
C ASN A 388 -2.96 19.87 21.32
N GLU A 389 -3.71 18.80 21.58
CA GLU A 389 -3.28 17.69 22.43
C GLU A 389 -2.06 16.96 21.85
N GLY A 390 -2.01 16.76 20.53
CA GLY A 390 -0.85 16.15 19.87
C GLY A 390 0.39 17.04 19.79
N LEU A 391 0.25 18.35 20.00
CA LEU A 391 1.36 19.33 20.01
C LEU A 391 1.90 19.63 21.42
N ALA A 392 1.16 19.27 22.47
CA ALA A 392 1.52 19.39 23.88
C ALA A 392 2.37 18.20 24.34
#